data_AF-Q4T1X9-F1
#
_entry.id   AF-Q4T1X9-F1
#
_cell.length_a   1.000
_cell.length_b   1.000
_cell.length_c   1.000
_cell.angle_alpha   90.00
_cell.angle_beta   90.00
_cell.angle_gamma   90.00
#
_symmetry.space_group_name_H-M   'P 1'
#
loop_
_entity.id
_entity.type
_entity.pdbx_description
1 polymer ?
#
loop_
_entity_poly.entity_id
_entity_poly.type
_entity_poly.pdbx_seq_one_letter_code
_entity_poly.pdbx_strand_id
1 'polypeptide(L)'
;MTSRFLLQIDDIDLISANMENAMASIGGFCCGRSFVIDHQRLSGQGYCFSASLPPMLAAAAIEALNIMEEDPDIFRVLREKSSRVHQALSGVPGLRLVGEAFSPALHLQLQRSSGSREADMQLLRGVVDHFFAYFRAAGTRWGPAPSRCLPLCASVWRGVWP
;
A
#
# COMPACT_ATOMS: atom_id res chain seq x y z
N MET A 1 -1.76 19.80 8.26
CA MET A 1 -3.09 19.18 8.42
C MET A 1 -3.05 17.77 7.88
N THR A 2 -3.24 16.74 8.70
CA THR A 2 -3.63 15.41 8.20
C THR A 2 -5.11 15.51 7.84
N SER A 3 -5.40 16.00 6.63
CA SER A 3 -6.72 16.47 6.15
C SER A 3 -7.89 15.50 6.32
N ARG A 4 -7.62 14.24 6.64
CA ARG A 4 -8.63 13.17 6.74
C ARG A 4 -9.20 12.96 8.14
N PHE A 5 -8.42 13.22 9.21
CA PHE A 5 -8.87 12.95 10.58
C PHE A 5 -9.16 14.22 11.38
N LEU A 6 -9.08 15.40 10.75
CA LEU A 6 -9.29 16.71 11.38
C LEU A 6 -8.41 16.98 12.61
N LEU A 7 -7.36 16.18 12.82
CA LEU A 7 -6.38 16.40 13.88
C LEU A 7 -5.36 17.45 13.40
N GLN A 8 -5.00 18.35 14.30
CA GLN A 8 -3.85 19.21 14.04
C GLN A 8 -2.58 18.36 14.13
N ILE A 9 -1.57 18.68 13.32
CA ILE A 9 -0.29 17.96 13.41
C ILE A 9 0.30 18.12 14.82
N ASP A 10 0.00 19.24 15.49
CA ASP A 10 0.42 19.53 16.85
C ASP A 10 -0.17 18.59 17.90
N ASP A 11 -1.31 17.96 17.61
CA ASP A 11 -1.97 16.94 18.47
C ASP A 11 -1.37 15.54 18.27
N ILE A 12 -0.46 15.38 17.30
CA ILE A 12 0.16 14.10 16.97
C ILE A 12 1.61 14.12 17.46
N ASP A 13 1.89 13.39 18.54
CA ASP A 13 3.25 13.31 19.10
C ASP A 13 4.24 12.57 18.19
N LEU A 14 3.75 11.55 17.48
CA LEU A 14 4.55 10.70 16.59
C LEU A 14 3.71 10.15 15.44
N ILE A 15 4.21 10.31 14.22
CA ILE A 15 3.73 9.69 12.98
C ILE A 15 4.77 8.64 12.60
N SER A 16 4.34 7.40 12.36
CA SER A 16 5.20 6.32 11.86
C SER A 16 4.61 5.74 10.59
N ALA A 17 5.46 5.42 9.62
CA ALA A 17 5.06 4.85 8.35
C ALA A 17 6.09 3.85 7.81
N ASN A 18 5.62 2.83 7.09
CA ASN A 18 6.46 1.91 6.32
C ASN A 18 6.60 2.38 4.88
N MET A 19 7.69 1.98 4.23
CA MET A 19 8.00 2.32 2.84
C MET A 19 7.78 1.15 1.87
N GLU A 20 7.37 -0.02 2.37
CA GLU A 20 7.25 -1.27 1.61
C GLU A 20 6.15 -1.24 0.56
N ASN A 21 5.05 -0.55 0.86
CA ASN A 21 3.88 -0.52 -0.02
C ASN A 21 3.97 0.65 -1.00
N ALA A 22 3.56 1.84 -0.55
CA ALA A 22 3.39 2.99 -1.45
C ALA A 22 4.70 3.46 -2.10
N MET A 23 5.85 3.26 -1.42
CA MET A 23 7.14 3.77 -1.86
C MET A 23 8.04 2.70 -2.51
N ALA A 24 7.58 1.45 -2.60
CA ALA A 24 8.31 0.33 -3.20
C ALA A 24 9.78 0.21 -2.72
N SER A 25 10.03 0.54 -1.45
CA SER A 25 11.34 0.43 -0.79
C SER A 25 11.20 -0.48 0.45
N ILE A 26 12.11 -0.41 1.41
CA ILE A 26 12.06 -1.21 2.65
C ILE A 26 12.38 -0.30 3.84
N GLY A 27 11.83 -0.65 5.00
CA GLY A 27 12.01 0.06 6.24
C GLY A 27 10.87 1.03 6.50
N GLY A 28 11.12 2.01 7.35
CA GLY A 28 10.13 2.99 7.74
C GLY A 28 10.77 4.26 8.28
N PHE A 29 9.94 5.28 8.45
CA PHE A 29 10.33 6.54 9.04
C PHE A 29 9.38 6.90 10.17
N CYS A 30 9.86 7.74 11.07
CA CYS A 30 9.06 8.35 12.12
C CYS A 30 9.25 9.87 12.06
N CYS A 31 8.16 10.61 12.19
CA CYS A 31 8.14 12.07 12.24
C CYS A 31 7.43 12.51 13.52
N GLY A 32 7.94 13.51 14.21
CA GLY A 32 7.39 13.99 15.47
C GLY A 32 8.18 15.18 15.98
N ARG A 33 7.90 15.60 17.21
CA ARG A 33 8.66 16.67 17.85
C ARG A 33 10.12 16.23 18.04
N SER A 34 11.08 17.14 17.88
CA SER A 34 12.52 16.83 17.91
C SER A 34 12.92 16.02 19.15
N PHE A 35 12.45 16.41 20.34
CA PHE A 35 12.76 15.70 21.58
C PHE A 35 12.27 14.24 21.60
N VAL A 36 11.14 13.93 20.93
CA VAL A 36 10.61 12.57 20.80
C VAL A 36 11.50 11.75 19.89
N ILE A 37 11.88 12.32 18.74
CA ILE A 37 12.75 11.66 17.76
C ILE A 37 14.15 11.44 18.32
N ASP A 38 14.73 12.44 18.98
CA ASP A 38 16.05 12.33 19.61
C ASP A 38 16.04 11.26 20.71
N HIS A 39 15.00 11.23 21.54
CA HIS A 39 14.84 10.17 22.55
C HIS A 39 14.75 8.78 21.89
N GLN A 40 13.92 8.62 20.85
CA GLN A 40 13.78 7.37 20.12
C GLN A 40 15.09 6.95 19.46
N ARG A 41 15.87 7.90 18.93
CA ARG A 41 17.15 7.65 18.27
C ARG A 41 18.24 7.19 19.25
N LEU A 42 18.27 7.77 20.45
CA LEU A 42 19.28 7.47 21.48
C LEU A 42 18.92 6.23 22.31
N SER A 43 17.64 6.00 22.57
CA SER A 43 17.15 4.90 23.42
C SER A 43 16.59 3.70 22.64
N GLY A 44 16.34 3.87 21.34
CA GLY A 44 15.80 2.82 20.48
C GLY A 44 16.85 1.77 20.14
N GLN A 45 16.84 0.65 20.85
CA GLN A 45 17.76 -0.47 20.61
C GLN A 45 17.71 -0.97 19.16
N GLY A 46 16.50 -1.00 18.58
CA GLY A 46 16.30 -1.36 17.17
C GLY A 46 16.89 -0.34 16.18
N TYR A 47 17.11 0.91 16.59
CA TYR A 47 17.80 1.91 15.76
C TYR A 47 19.31 1.84 15.97
N CYS A 48 19.78 1.73 17.22
CA CYS A 48 21.20 1.71 17.57
C CYS A 48 21.92 0.43 17.11
N PHE A 49 21.23 -0.71 17.11
CA PHE A 49 21.81 -2.03 16.82
C PHE A 49 21.33 -2.66 15.51
N SER A 50 20.73 -1.87 14.60
CA SER A 50 20.40 -2.33 13.25
C SER A 50 21.30 -1.70 12.19
N ALA A 51 21.38 -2.36 11.04
CA ALA A 51 22.06 -1.80 9.88
C ALA A 51 21.21 -0.68 9.25
N SER A 52 21.87 0.34 8.71
CA SER A 52 21.21 1.39 7.95
C SER A 52 20.59 0.87 6.65
N LEU A 53 19.61 1.60 6.14
CA LEU A 53 18.99 1.31 4.84
C LEU A 53 20.05 1.38 3.72
N PRO A 54 20.16 0.37 2.84
CA PRO A 54 21.11 0.41 1.73
C PRO A 54 20.89 1.64 0.83
N PRO A 55 21.97 2.29 0.31
CA PRO A 55 21.86 3.54 -0.44
C PRO A 55 20.91 3.48 -1.65
N MET A 56 20.86 2.34 -2.35
CA MET A 56 19.98 2.13 -3.49
C MET A 56 18.49 2.20 -3.10
N LEU A 57 18.14 1.66 -1.93
CA LEU A 57 16.77 1.64 -1.42
C LEU A 57 16.36 3.00 -0.87
N ALA A 58 17.31 3.75 -0.28
CA ALA A 58 17.10 5.14 0.09
C ALA A 58 16.85 6.02 -1.14
N ALA A 59 17.61 5.85 -2.23
CA ALA A 59 17.38 6.57 -3.48
C ALA A 59 16.02 6.23 -4.11
N ALA A 60 15.61 4.96 -4.08
CA ALA A 60 14.27 4.54 -4.55
C ALA A 60 13.14 5.19 -3.72
N ALA A 61 13.30 5.25 -2.39
CA ALA A 61 12.35 5.91 -1.50
C ALA A 61 12.25 7.42 -1.78
N ILE A 62 13.38 8.10 -1.98
CA ILE A 62 13.41 9.53 -2.33
C ILE A 62 12.71 9.77 -3.67
N GLU A 63 13.00 8.98 -4.69
CA GLU A 63 12.36 9.13 -6.01
C GLU A 63 10.85 8.83 -5.93
N ALA A 64 10.43 7.86 -5.13
CA ALA A 64 9.01 7.62 -4.90
C ALA A 64 8.31 8.83 -4.27
N LEU A 65 8.94 9.50 -3.30
CA LEU A 65 8.42 10.74 -2.73
C LEU A 65 8.36 11.87 -3.76
N ASN A 66 9.43 12.06 -4.55
CA ASN A 66 9.46 13.06 -5.62
C ASN A 66 8.28 12.84 -6.60
N ILE A 67 8.04 11.60 -7.03
CA ILE A 67 6.90 11.27 -7.91
C ILE A 67 5.56 11.63 -7.24
N MET A 68 5.41 11.35 -5.94
CA MET A 68 4.18 11.67 -5.20
C MET A 68 3.95 13.18 -5.03
N GLU A 69 5.02 13.96 -4.92
CA GLU A 69 4.98 15.42 -4.81
C GLU A 69 4.79 16.11 -6.18
N GLU A 70 5.45 15.61 -7.22
CA GLU A 70 5.38 16.13 -8.59
C GLU A 70 4.02 15.88 -9.25
N ASP A 71 3.42 14.69 -9.01
CA ASP A 71 2.12 14.30 -9.56
C ASP A 71 1.14 13.87 -8.45
N PRO A 72 0.46 14.82 -7.78
CA PRO A 72 -0.52 14.48 -6.75
C PRO A 72 -1.79 13.81 -7.31
N ASP A 73 -2.00 13.83 -8.64
CA ASP A 73 -3.16 13.22 -9.25
C ASP A 73 -3.14 11.68 -9.18
N ILE A 74 -1.97 11.07 -8.93
CA ILE A 74 -1.85 9.63 -8.67
C ILE A 74 -2.80 9.17 -7.55
N PHE A 75 -3.01 9.98 -6.51
CA PHE A 75 -3.90 9.66 -5.39
C PHE A 75 -5.37 9.80 -5.75
N ARG A 76 -5.70 10.70 -6.68
CA ARG A 76 -7.06 10.82 -7.24
C ARG A 76 -7.37 9.58 -8.09
N VAL A 77 -6.47 9.23 -9.00
CA VAL A 77 -6.60 8.05 -9.87
C VAL A 77 -6.70 6.76 -9.05
N LEU A 78 -5.89 6.61 -7.99
CA LEU A 78 -5.97 5.47 -7.08
C LEU A 78 -7.35 5.36 -6.44
N ARG A 79 -7.87 6.46 -5.88
CA ARG A 79 -9.20 6.49 -5.25
C ARG A 79 -10.33 6.19 -6.22
N GLU A 80 -10.25 6.71 -7.45
CA GLU A 80 -11.22 6.39 -8.50
C GLU A 80 -11.23 4.89 -8.85
N LYS A 81 -10.05 4.29 -8.99
CA LYS A 81 -9.92 2.85 -9.24
C LYS A 81 -10.46 2.03 -8.07
N SER A 82 -10.08 2.37 -6.84
CA SER A 82 -10.62 1.74 -5.62
C SER A 82 -12.13 1.79 -5.57
N SER A 83 -12.72 2.97 -5.82
CA SER A 83 -14.18 3.14 -5.79
C SER A 83 -14.87 2.32 -6.87
N ARG A 84 -14.31 2.24 -8.08
CA ARG A 84 -14.85 1.42 -9.18
C ARG A 84 -14.85 -0.06 -8.82
N VAL A 85 -13.75 -0.57 -8.27
CA VAL A 85 -13.63 -1.97 -7.86
C VAL A 85 -14.57 -2.27 -6.68
N HIS A 86 -14.63 -1.38 -5.70
CA HIS A 86 -15.56 -1.50 -4.57
C HIS A 86 -17.02 -1.56 -5.05
N GLN A 87 -17.42 -0.67 -5.96
CA GLN A 87 -18.77 -0.65 -6.53
C GLN A 87 -19.09 -1.95 -7.29
N ALA A 88 -18.16 -2.43 -8.12
CA ALA A 88 -18.32 -3.67 -8.87
C ALA A 88 -18.50 -4.89 -7.95
N LEU A 89 -17.74 -4.95 -6.85
CA LEU A 89 -17.80 -6.06 -5.90
C LEU A 89 -19.01 -5.96 -4.97
N SER A 90 -19.50 -4.74 -4.67
CA SER A 90 -20.64 -4.53 -3.76
C SER A 90 -21.96 -5.09 -4.30
N GLY A 91 -22.07 -5.31 -5.60
CA GLY A 91 -23.25 -5.90 -6.24
C GLY A 91 -23.28 -7.43 -6.25
N VAL A 92 -22.21 -8.09 -5.77
CA VAL A 92 -22.09 -9.56 -5.86
C VAL A 92 -22.88 -10.23 -4.74
N PRO A 93 -23.90 -11.05 -5.05
CA PRO A 93 -24.69 -11.74 -4.03
C PRO A 93 -23.83 -12.76 -3.27
N GLY A 94 -24.02 -12.86 -1.96
CA GLY A 94 -23.26 -13.77 -1.09
C GLY A 94 -21.89 -13.24 -0.64
N LEU A 95 -21.44 -12.10 -1.17
CA LEU A 95 -20.23 -11.41 -0.75
C LEU A 95 -20.58 -10.18 0.09
N ARG A 96 -19.73 -9.85 1.05
CA ARG A 96 -19.76 -8.63 1.85
C ARG A 96 -18.41 -7.97 1.75
N LEU A 97 -18.37 -6.72 1.30
CA LEU A 97 -17.18 -5.89 1.44
C LEU A 97 -17.13 -5.25 2.82
N VAL A 98 -15.95 -5.28 3.41
CA VAL A 98 -15.64 -4.61 4.67
C VAL A 98 -14.60 -3.54 4.36
N GLY A 99 -14.89 -2.31 4.80
CA GLY A 99 -14.02 -1.16 4.59
C GLY A 99 -14.66 -0.07 3.73
N GLU A 100 -13.85 0.93 3.43
CA GLU A 100 -14.28 2.15 2.74
C GLU A 100 -13.96 2.10 1.25
N ALA A 101 -14.84 2.67 0.42
CA ALA A 101 -14.71 2.63 -1.05
C ALA A 101 -13.45 3.34 -1.58
N PHE A 102 -12.90 4.32 -0.84
CA PHE A 102 -11.68 5.02 -1.23
C PHE A 102 -10.40 4.25 -0.87
N SER A 103 -10.49 3.18 -0.06
CA SER A 103 -9.35 2.40 0.36
C SER A 103 -8.81 1.56 -0.81
N PRO A 104 -7.49 1.55 -1.07
CA PRO A 104 -6.90 0.63 -2.04
C PRO A 104 -6.88 -0.82 -1.56
N ALA A 105 -6.99 -1.07 -0.26
CA ALA A 105 -7.14 -2.40 0.31
C ALA A 105 -8.63 -2.71 0.56
N LEU A 106 -9.15 -3.73 -0.12
CA LEU A 106 -10.54 -4.17 -0.03
C LEU A 106 -10.63 -5.52 0.67
N HIS A 107 -11.42 -5.61 1.74
CA HIS A 107 -11.61 -6.87 2.46
C HIS A 107 -12.90 -7.54 2.03
N LEU A 108 -12.77 -8.77 1.52
CA LEU A 108 -13.89 -9.60 1.09
C LEU A 108 -14.26 -10.62 2.18
N GLN A 109 -15.53 -10.69 2.50
CA GLN A 109 -16.09 -11.64 3.45
C GLN A 109 -17.28 -12.36 2.82
N LEU A 110 -17.43 -13.66 3.08
CA LEU A 110 -18.65 -14.39 2.70
C LEU A 110 -19.78 -14.03 3.66
N GLN A 111 -20.98 -13.74 3.13
CA GLN A 111 -22.16 -13.46 3.96
C GLN A 111 -22.58 -14.69 4.78
N ARG A 112 -22.38 -15.88 4.22
CA ARG A 112 -22.60 -17.17 4.89
C ARG A 112 -21.32 -17.99 4.77
N SER A 113 -20.76 -18.35 5.91
CA SER A 113 -19.64 -19.29 5.97
C SER A 113 -20.14 -20.71 5.71
N SER A 114 -19.34 -21.52 5.03
CA SER A 114 -19.57 -22.97 4.89
C SER A 114 -19.32 -23.76 6.18
N GLY A 115 -18.84 -23.10 7.25
CA GLY A 115 -18.44 -23.74 8.50
C GLY A 115 -17.00 -24.27 8.51
N SER A 116 -16.33 -24.31 7.35
CA SER A 116 -14.90 -24.62 7.22
C SER A 116 -14.13 -23.42 6.66
N ARG A 117 -13.14 -22.95 7.43
CA ARG A 117 -12.26 -21.85 7.01
C ARG A 117 -11.53 -22.15 5.71
N GLU A 118 -11.13 -23.41 5.52
CA GLU A 118 -10.37 -23.80 4.33
C GLU A 118 -11.23 -23.74 3.06
N ALA A 119 -12.46 -24.25 3.13
CA ALA A 119 -13.41 -24.20 2.01
C ALA A 119 -13.80 -22.74 1.68
N ASP A 120 -14.06 -21.92 2.71
CA ASP A 120 -14.36 -20.50 2.52
C ASP A 120 -13.20 -19.74 1.86
N MET A 121 -11.96 -20.02 2.28
CA MET A 121 -10.76 -19.42 1.70
C MET A 121 -10.52 -19.86 0.26
N GLN A 122 -10.78 -21.14 -0.07
CA GLN A 122 -10.69 -21.63 -1.45
C GLN A 122 -11.71 -20.95 -2.35
N LEU A 123 -12.95 -20.78 -1.88
CA LEU A 123 -13.99 -20.08 -2.63
C LEU A 123 -13.64 -18.61 -2.85
N LEU A 124 -13.21 -17.90 -1.79
CA LEU A 124 -12.79 -16.50 -1.89
C LEU A 124 -11.59 -16.33 -2.84
N ARG A 125 -10.62 -17.24 -2.82
CA ARG A 125 -9.49 -17.25 -3.77
C ARG A 125 -9.98 -17.43 -5.20
N GLY A 126 -10.88 -18.38 -5.45
CA GLY A 126 -11.46 -18.60 -6.78
C GLY A 126 -12.20 -17.36 -7.32
N VAL A 127 -12.91 -16.64 -6.45
CA VAL A 127 -13.54 -15.35 -6.82
C VAL A 127 -12.48 -14.33 -7.21
N VAL A 128 -11.43 -14.16 -6.40
CA VAL A 128 -10.34 -13.22 -6.67
C VAL A 128 -9.64 -13.55 -8.00
N ASP A 129 -9.33 -14.81 -8.25
CA ASP A 129 -8.68 -15.26 -9.48
C ASP A 129 -9.55 -15.00 -10.72
N HIS A 130 -10.86 -15.26 -10.62
CA HIS A 130 -11.80 -14.94 -11.69
C HIS A 130 -11.85 -13.45 -11.99
N PHE A 131 -11.88 -12.60 -10.97
CA PHE A 131 -11.82 -11.15 -11.14
C PHE A 131 -10.52 -10.70 -11.81
N PHE A 132 -9.36 -11.23 -11.38
CA PHE A 132 -8.09 -10.90 -12.01
C PHE A 132 -8.02 -11.34 -13.48
N ALA A 133 -8.58 -12.51 -13.82
CA ALA A 133 -8.66 -12.98 -15.19
C ALA A 133 -9.55 -12.05 -16.04
N TYR A 134 -10.70 -11.65 -15.51
CA TYR A 134 -11.62 -10.71 -16.17
C TYR A 134 -10.95 -9.36 -16.45
N PHE A 135 -10.28 -8.77 -15.46
CA PHE A 135 -9.60 -7.47 -15.65
C PHE A 135 -8.40 -7.55 -16.61
N ARG A 136 -7.69 -8.70 -16.65
CA ARG A 136 -6.65 -8.91 -17.67
C ARG A 136 -7.24 -8.98 -19.08
N ALA A 137 -8.36 -9.67 -19.24
CA ALA A 137 -9.03 -9.82 -20.54
C ALA A 137 -9.72 -8.52 -21.00
N ALA A 138 -10.26 -7.73 -20.07
CA ALA A 138 -10.95 -6.47 -20.36
C ALA A 138 -10.01 -5.33 -20.79
N GLY A 139 -8.70 -5.56 -20.92
CA GLY A 139 -7.75 -4.58 -21.43
C GLY A 139 -7.53 -3.37 -20.52
N THR A 140 -8.04 -3.39 -19.29
CA THR A 140 -7.71 -2.40 -18.26
C THR A 140 -6.26 -2.58 -17.85
N ARG A 141 -5.36 -1.97 -18.63
CA ARG A 141 -3.96 -1.82 -18.27
C ARG A 141 -3.93 -1.06 -16.94
N TRP A 142 -3.55 -1.73 -15.86
CA TRP A 142 -2.87 -1.03 -14.77
C TRP A 142 -1.71 -0.32 -15.47
N GLY A 143 -1.82 1.01 -15.59
CA GLY A 143 -1.06 1.81 -16.55
C GLY A 143 0.44 1.50 -16.53
N PRO A 144 1.18 1.86 -17.60
CA PRO A 144 2.62 1.68 -17.59
C PRO A 144 3.19 2.30 -16.31
N ALA A 145 4.04 1.54 -15.60
CA ALA A 145 4.83 2.11 -14.53
C ALA A 145 5.49 3.39 -15.07
N PRO A 146 5.53 4.49 -14.29
CA PRO A 146 6.14 5.73 -14.74
C PRO A 146 7.51 5.40 -15.35
N SER A 147 7.80 5.94 -16.53
CA SER A 147 8.98 5.61 -17.33
C SER A 147 10.30 5.82 -16.58
N ARG A 148 10.28 6.56 -15.46
CA ARG A 148 11.40 6.76 -14.52
C ARG A 148 11.65 5.61 -13.53
N CYS A 149 10.68 4.74 -13.26
CA CYS A 149 10.84 3.63 -12.30
C CYS A 149 11.59 2.42 -12.87
N LEU A 150 11.76 2.35 -14.19
CA LEU A 150 12.21 1.15 -14.88
C LEU A 150 13.70 0.78 -14.70
N PRO A 151 14.69 1.69 -14.63
CA PRO A 151 16.08 1.24 -14.60
C PRO A 151 16.49 0.60 -13.26
N LEU A 152 15.89 1.01 -12.13
CA LEU A 152 16.23 0.50 -10.79
C LEU A 152 15.34 -0.68 -10.34
N CYS A 153 14.03 -0.67 -10.63
CA CYS A 153 13.18 -1.81 -10.27
C CYS A 153 13.41 -3.04 -11.17
N ALA A 154 13.70 -2.86 -12.47
CA ALA A 154 13.86 -3.99 -13.38
C ALA A 154 15.16 -4.80 -13.18
N SER A 155 16.14 -4.24 -12.47
CA SER A 155 17.39 -4.91 -12.10
C SER A 155 17.28 -5.65 -10.76
N VAL A 156 16.53 -5.12 -9.79
CA VAL A 156 16.28 -5.77 -8.50
C VAL A 156 15.31 -6.96 -8.63
N TRP A 157 14.29 -6.87 -9.49
CA TRP A 157 13.28 -7.94 -9.62
C TRP A 157 13.73 -9.16 -10.43
N ARG A 158 14.78 -9.07 -11.26
CA ARG A 158 15.28 -10.22 -12.05
C ARG A 158 16.19 -11.18 -11.29
N GLY A 159 16.60 -10.84 -10.06
CA GLY A 159 17.58 -11.61 -9.29
C GLY A 159 17.05 -12.28 -8.02
N VAL A 160 15.75 -12.14 -7.69
CA VAL A 160 15.23 -12.48 -6.36
C VAL A 160 14.31 -13.71 -6.33
N TRP A 161 13.99 -14.31 -7.48
CA TRP A 161 13.33 -15.62 -7.50
C TRP A 161 13.88 -16.50 -8.65
N PRO A 162 14.34 -17.73 -8.38
CA PRO A 162 14.52 -18.76 -9.41
C PRO A 162 13.19 -19.23 -9.99
#